data_AF-A0A1G8ZBU6-F1
#
_entry.id   AF-A0A1G8ZBU6-F1
#
_cell.length_a   1.000
_cell.length_b   1.000
_cell.length_c   1.000
_cell.angle_alpha   90.00
_cell.angle_beta   90.00
_cell.angle_gamma   90.00
#
_symmetry.space_group_name_H-M   'P 1'
#
loop_
_entity.id
_entity.type
_entity.pdbx_description
1 polymer ?
#
loop_
_entity_poly.entity_id
_entity_poly.type
_entity_poly.pdbx_seq_one_letter_code
_entity_poly.pdbx_strand_id
1 'polypeptide(L)'
;MFSLQPLRENIQGLITADIAEHFLFVRPAVGHHETQQIRKDEAFIRFHQTIHGQRDLIIYGPNGEGTYLMIFSVPMRSAPVATITPQLPNGTAEIIEATNAWLKYRIRQGNRIVKEPTMIDGILNARM
;
A
#
# COMPACT_ATOMS: atom_id res chain seq x y z
N MET A 1 28.41 13.35 -7.48
CA MET A 1 29.30 12.29 -6.94
C MET A 1 28.44 11.38 -6.08
N PHE A 2 28.26 10.12 -6.47
CA PHE A 2 27.48 9.15 -5.70
C PHE A 2 28.40 8.52 -4.66
N SER A 3 28.08 8.67 -3.37
CA SER A 3 28.83 8.06 -2.28
C SER A 3 27.95 7.05 -1.55
N LEU A 4 28.56 5.91 -1.21
CA LEU A 4 27.94 4.81 -0.48
C LEU A 4 28.55 4.74 0.92
N GLN A 5 27.73 4.48 1.92
CA GLN A 5 28.15 4.16 3.27
C GLN A 5 27.67 2.75 3.65
N PRO A 6 28.49 1.92 4.31
CA PRO A 6 28.06 0.61 4.79
C PRO A 6 26.86 0.75 5.73
N LEU A 7 25.86 -0.11 5.58
CA LEU A 7 24.80 -0.28 6.56
C LEU A 7 25.41 -0.97 7.78
N ARG A 8 25.49 -0.26 8.92
CA ARG A 8 25.97 -0.81 10.19
C ARG A 8 24.87 -1.43 11.04
N GLU A 9 23.63 -1.35 10.59
CA GLU A 9 22.49 -1.95 11.28
C GLU A 9 22.54 -3.46 11.10
N ASN A 10 22.26 -4.18 12.18
CA ASN A 10 22.34 -5.62 12.21
C ASN A 10 21.15 -6.20 11.41
N ILE A 11 21.41 -6.64 10.18
CA ILE A 11 20.41 -7.20 9.25
C ILE A 11 20.16 -8.70 9.55
N GLN A 12 20.70 -9.19 10.67
CA GLN A 12 20.47 -10.52 11.21
C GLN A 12 18.97 -10.77 11.33
N GLY A 13 18.45 -11.63 10.45
CA GLY A 13 17.03 -11.99 10.39
C GLY A 13 16.38 -11.86 9.02
N LEU A 14 16.95 -11.07 8.09
CA LEU A 14 16.42 -10.93 6.72
C LEU A 14 17.10 -11.87 5.71
N ILE A 15 18.26 -12.39 6.07
CA ILE A 15 19.03 -13.35 5.28
C ILE A 15 19.60 -14.43 6.21
N THR A 16 19.79 -15.63 5.67
CA THR A 16 20.37 -16.76 6.41
C THR A 16 21.86 -16.48 6.71
N ALA A 17 22.36 -17.03 7.82
CA ALA A 17 23.70 -16.71 8.30
C ALA A 17 24.83 -17.14 7.34
N ASP A 18 24.57 -18.19 6.56
CA ASP A 18 25.46 -18.77 5.54
C ASP A 18 25.68 -17.86 4.33
N ILE A 19 24.74 -16.97 4.01
CA ILE A 19 24.89 -16.05 2.86
C ILE A 19 25.25 -14.62 3.29
N ALA A 20 25.17 -14.30 4.58
CA ALA A 20 25.44 -12.96 5.08
C ALA A 20 26.85 -12.45 4.79
N GLU A 21 27.84 -13.35 4.75
CA GLU A 21 29.23 -13.00 4.42
C GLU A 21 29.44 -12.70 2.92
N HIS A 22 28.47 -13.01 2.07
CA HIS A 22 28.55 -12.77 0.62
C HIS A 22 27.91 -11.46 0.16
N PHE A 23 27.29 -10.70 1.07
CA PHE A 23 26.62 -9.44 0.72
C PHE A 23 27.27 -8.25 1.44
N LEU A 24 27.53 -7.20 0.67
CA LEU A 24 27.85 -5.88 1.21
C LEU A 24 26.58 -5.02 1.19
N PHE A 25 26.07 -4.71 2.38
CA PHE A 25 24.93 -3.82 2.51
C PHE A 25 25.39 -2.38 2.59
N VAL A 26 24.91 -1.56 1.66
CA VAL A 26 25.26 -0.15 1.54
C VAL A 26 24.00 0.69 1.41
N ARG A 27 24.04 1.91 1.93
CA ARG A 27 23.07 2.97 1.63
C ARG A 27 23.80 4.17 1.04
N PRO A 28 23.12 5.06 0.30
CA PRO A 28 23.70 6.34 -0.08
C PRO A 28 24.19 7.11 1.17
N ALA A 29 25.39 7.69 1.10
CA ALA A 29 25.95 8.49 2.19
C ALA A 29 25.19 9.83 2.34
N VAL A 30 24.69 10.34 1.22
CA VAL A 30 23.81 11.49 1.11
C VAL A 30 22.66 11.15 0.18
N GLY A 31 21.45 11.62 0.52
CA GLY A 31 20.34 11.61 -0.42
C GLY A 31 20.68 12.50 -1.63
N HIS A 32 20.08 12.20 -2.78
CA HIS A 32 20.24 13.08 -3.95
C HIS A 32 19.80 14.53 -3.68
N HIS A 33 18.93 14.70 -2.68
CA HIS A 33 18.45 15.98 -2.19
C HIS A 33 18.66 16.08 -0.69
N GLU A 34 18.97 17.29 -0.21
CA GLU A 34 19.18 17.58 1.21
C GLU A 34 17.87 17.52 2.01
N THR A 35 16.74 17.77 1.36
CA THR A 35 15.40 17.78 1.95
C THR A 35 14.47 16.82 1.22
N GLN A 36 13.42 16.39 1.92
CA GLN A 36 12.36 15.59 1.33
C GLN A 36 11.67 16.38 0.21
N GLN A 37 11.81 15.91 -1.03
CA GLN A 37 11.27 16.60 -2.21
C GLN A 37 9.78 16.34 -2.45
N ILE A 38 9.29 15.18 -2.03
CA ILE A 38 7.90 14.75 -2.20
C ILE A 38 7.35 14.25 -0.87
N ARG A 39 6.06 14.43 -0.63
CA ARG A 39 5.43 13.93 0.60
C ARG A 39 5.44 12.40 0.64
N LYS A 40 5.33 11.83 1.84
CA LYS A 40 5.39 10.37 2.04
C LYS A 40 4.23 9.62 1.35
N ASP A 41 3.03 10.20 1.38
CA ASP A 41 1.85 9.67 0.69
C ASP A 41 2.02 9.69 -0.84
N GLU A 42 2.56 10.79 -1.37
CA GLU A 42 2.89 10.88 -2.79
C GLU A 42 3.96 9.87 -3.19
N ALA A 43 5.02 9.71 -2.38
CA ALA A 43 6.05 8.71 -2.62
C ALA A 43 5.47 7.28 -2.62
N PHE A 44 4.57 6.98 -1.68
CA PHE A 44 3.90 5.68 -1.58
C PHE A 44 3.06 5.38 -2.82
N ILE A 45 2.22 6.33 -3.26
CA ILE A 45 1.40 6.18 -4.47
C ILE A 45 2.30 5.98 -5.70
N ARG A 46 3.31 6.85 -5.89
CA ARG A 46 4.22 6.78 -7.05
C ARG A 46 4.98 5.46 -7.10
N PHE A 47 5.40 4.94 -5.95
CA PHE A 47 6.04 3.63 -5.86
C PHE A 47 5.13 2.53 -6.44
N HIS A 48 3.88 2.46 -5.98
CA HIS A 48 2.94 1.44 -6.44
C HIS A 48 2.51 1.63 -7.89
N GLN A 49 2.36 2.86 -8.36
CA GLN A 49 2.10 3.15 -9.77
C GLN A 49 3.26 2.70 -10.67
N THR A 50 4.50 2.89 -10.21
CA THR A 50 5.70 2.51 -10.97
C THR A 50 5.84 1.00 -11.10
N ILE A 51 5.65 0.23 -10.02
CA ILE A 51 5.78 -1.24 -10.07
C ILE A 51 4.68 -1.90 -10.92
N HIS A 52 3.51 -1.28 -11.04
CA HIS A 52 2.38 -1.81 -11.83
C HIS A 52 2.29 -1.21 -13.24
N GLY A 53 3.07 -0.18 -13.56
CA GLY A 53 2.99 0.54 -14.83
C GLY A 53 1.64 1.24 -15.05
N GLN A 54 0.90 1.52 -13.99
CA GLN A 54 -0.47 2.06 -14.00
C GLN A 54 -0.50 3.35 -13.18
N ARG A 55 -1.24 4.37 -13.64
CA ARG A 55 -1.44 5.62 -12.87
C ARG A 55 -2.80 5.71 -12.20
N ASP A 56 -3.67 4.75 -12.48
CA ASP A 56 -5.00 4.69 -11.91
C ASP A 56 -5.00 4.09 -10.50
N LEU A 57 -6.18 3.95 -9.93
CA LEU A 57 -6.41 3.36 -8.63
C LEU A 57 -6.01 1.87 -8.66
N ILE A 58 -5.26 1.43 -7.66
CA ILE A 58 -4.76 0.05 -7.57
C ILE A 58 -5.46 -0.64 -6.41
N ILE A 59 -6.03 -1.82 -6.68
CA ILE A 59 -6.65 -2.65 -5.65
C ILE A 59 -5.86 -3.95 -5.54
N TYR A 60 -5.29 -4.19 -4.37
CA TYR A 60 -4.81 -5.51 -4.01
C TYR A 60 -5.98 -6.34 -3.49
N GLY A 61 -6.04 -7.58 -3.98
CA GLY A 61 -6.95 -8.58 -3.46
C GLY A 61 -6.77 -8.82 -1.96
N PRO A 62 -7.69 -9.58 -1.35
CA PRO A 62 -7.67 -9.80 0.09
C PRO A 62 -6.43 -10.58 0.52
N ASN A 63 -5.87 -10.23 1.67
CA ASN A 63 -4.88 -11.08 2.34
C ASN A 63 -5.54 -12.32 2.99
N GLY A 64 -4.78 -13.16 3.69
CA GLY A 64 -5.30 -14.35 4.40
C GLY A 64 -6.39 -14.08 5.45
N GLU A 65 -6.60 -12.82 5.83
CA GLU A 65 -7.66 -12.36 6.74
C GLU A 65 -8.87 -11.77 6.03
N GLY A 66 -8.87 -11.67 4.69
CA GLY A 66 -9.96 -11.04 3.91
C GLY A 66 -9.85 -9.52 3.78
N THR A 67 -8.69 -8.93 4.08
CA THR A 67 -8.49 -7.48 4.04
C THR A 67 -7.91 -7.04 2.70
N TYR A 68 -8.61 -6.15 2.00
CA TYR A 68 -8.19 -5.52 0.77
C TYR A 68 -7.39 -4.25 1.06
N LEU A 69 -6.48 -3.90 0.15
CA LEU A 69 -5.77 -2.62 0.15
C LEU A 69 -6.05 -1.89 -1.15
N MET A 70 -6.58 -0.67 -1.05
CA MET A 70 -6.84 0.21 -2.17
C MET A 70 -5.90 1.41 -2.09
N ILE A 71 -5.11 1.62 -3.15
CA ILE A 71 -4.19 2.74 -3.28
C ILE A 71 -4.76 3.74 -4.27
N PHE A 72 -4.84 5.01 -3.87
CA PHE A 72 -5.41 6.06 -4.69
C PHE A 72 -4.46 6.49 -5.81
N SER A 73 -5.03 7.00 -6.90
CA SER A 73 -4.26 7.55 -8.03
C SER A 73 -3.48 8.83 -7.66
N VAL A 74 -3.97 9.57 -6.66
CA VAL A 74 -3.40 10.82 -6.18
C VAL A 74 -3.55 10.93 -4.66
N PRO A 75 -2.65 11.65 -3.96
CA PRO A 75 -2.83 11.94 -2.54
C PRO A 75 -4.11 12.76 -2.31
N MET A 76 -4.99 12.27 -1.45
CA MET A 76 -6.19 12.97 -1.03
C MET A 76 -5.84 14.09 -0.04
N ARG A 77 -6.64 15.16 -0.01
CA ARG A 77 -6.47 16.26 0.98
C ARG A 77 -6.69 15.77 2.41
N SER A 78 -7.67 14.88 2.59
CA SER A 78 -8.01 14.18 3.83
C SER A 78 -8.37 12.73 3.50
N ALA A 79 -8.34 11.85 4.49
CA ALA A 79 -8.83 10.48 4.31
C ALA A 79 -10.26 10.50 3.75
N PRO A 80 -10.55 9.81 2.64
CA PRO A 80 -11.87 9.85 2.02
C PRO A 80 -12.89 9.05 2.81
N VAL A 81 -14.14 9.51 2.80
CA VAL A 81 -15.29 8.68 3.15
C VAL A 81 -15.74 7.97 1.89
N ALA A 82 -15.43 6.67 1.81
CA ALA A 82 -15.76 5.84 0.66
C ALA A 82 -16.94 4.92 0.95
N THR A 83 -17.77 4.67 -0.05
CA THR A 83 -18.69 3.53 -0.07
C THR A 83 -18.22 2.55 -1.14
N ILE A 84 -18.05 1.29 -0.74
CA ILE A 84 -17.61 0.20 -1.61
C ILE A 84 -18.76 -0.78 -1.74
N THR A 85 -19.23 -1.00 -2.97
CA THR A 85 -20.31 -1.93 -3.26
C THR A 85 -19.74 -3.20 -3.88
N PRO A 86 -19.70 -4.33 -3.15
CA PRO A 86 -19.24 -5.59 -3.72
C PRO A 86 -20.30 -6.21 -4.63
N GLN A 87 -19.88 -6.80 -5.75
CA GLN A 87 -20.72 -7.61 -6.63
C GLN A 87 -20.97 -9.00 -6.00
N LEU A 88 -21.66 -9.01 -4.87
CA LEU A 88 -21.94 -10.21 -4.10
C LEU A 88 -23.35 -10.12 -3.51
N PRO A 89 -24.18 -11.18 -3.61
CA PRO A 89 -25.50 -11.17 -2.99
C PRO A 89 -25.40 -10.95 -1.48
N ASN A 90 -26.10 -9.92 -0.98
CA ASN A 90 -26.06 -9.46 0.41
C ASN A 90 -24.64 -9.13 0.91
N GLY A 91 -23.76 -8.74 -0.02
CA GLY A 91 -22.40 -8.33 0.27
C GLY A 91 -22.35 -6.92 0.83
N THR A 92 -21.59 -6.70 1.89
CA THR A 92 -21.30 -5.36 2.42
C THR A 92 -19.80 -5.15 2.53
N ALA A 93 -19.36 -3.91 2.44
CA ALA A 93 -17.96 -3.54 2.67
C ALA A 93 -17.84 -2.70 3.94
N GLU A 94 -16.81 -3.00 4.73
CA GLU A 94 -16.47 -2.30 5.96
C GLU A 94 -15.09 -1.66 5.80
N ILE A 95 -15.01 -0.34 5.91
CA ILE A 95 -13.72 0.36 5.93
C ILE A 95 -13.09 0.17 7.30
N ILE A 96 -11.88 -0.39 7.30
CA ILE A 96 -11.09 -0.60 8.52
C ILE A 96 -10.26 0.63 8.82
N GLU A 97 -9.64 1.19 7.78
CA GLU A 97 -8.65 2.23 7.90
C GLU A 97 -8.61 3.04 6.61
N ALA A 98 -8.52 4.36 6.72
CA ALA A 98 -8.35 5.23 5.57
C ALA A 98 -7.32 6.31 5.88
N THR A 99 -6.45 6.56 4.91
CA THR A 99 -5.41 7.60 4.95
C THR A 99 -5.57 8.51 3.74
N ASN A 100 -4.65 9.45 3.56
CA ASN A 100 -4.59 10.29 2.38
C ASN A 100 -4.10 9.54 1.12
N ALA A 101 -3.50 8.35 1.25
CA ALA A 101 -2.91 7.63 0.12
C ALA A 101 -3.62 6.32 -0.23
N TRP A 102 -4.27 5.71 0.77
CA TRP A 102 -4.85 4.38 0.64
C TRP A 102 -5.96 4.18 1.68
N LEU A 103 -6.78 3.16 1.46
CA LEU A 103 -7.71 2.63 2.45
C LEU A 103 -7.64 1.11 2.50
N LYS A 104 -8.00 0.55 3.65
CA LYS A 104 -8.21 -0.89 3.88
C LYS A 104 -9.68 -1.14 4.14
N TYR A 105 -10.18 -2.23 3.56
CA TYR A 105 -11.56 -2.64 3.74
C TYR A 105 -11.69 -4.15 3.75
N ARG A 106 -12.80 -4.65 4.30
CA ARG A 106 -13.20 -6.05 4.26
C ARG A 106 -14.54 -6.17 3.58
N ILE A 107 -14.73 -7.25 2.83
CA ILE A 107 -16.04 -7.61 2.28
C ILE A 107 -16.65 -8.69 3.17
N ARG A 108 -17.92 -8.55 3.51
CA ARG A 108 -18.70 -9.52 4.29
C ARG A 108 -19.87 -10.02 3.47
N GLN A 109 -20.24 -11.27 3.71
CA GLN A 109 -21.48 -11.87 3.23
C GLN A 109 -22.25 -12.38 4.45
N GLY A 110 -23.24 -11.61 4.89
CA GLY A 110 -23.79 -11.77 6.24
C GLY A 110 -22.69 -11.64 7.30
N ASN A 111 -22.52 -12.65 8.15
CA ASN A 111 -21.51 -12.63 9.21
C ASN A 111 -20.11 -13.10 8.77
N ARG A 112 -19.96 -13.65 7.55
CA ARG A 112 -18.70 -14.23 7.07
C ARG A 112 -17.84 -13.18 6.38
N ILE A 113 -16.56 -13.09 6.75
CA ILE A 113 -15.57 -12.31 5.99
C ILE A 113 -15.20 -13.09 4.73
N VAL A 114 -15.32 -12.44 3.57
CA VAL A 114 -14.95 -13.00 2.28
C VAL A 114 -13.45 -12.86 2.08
N LYS A 115 -12.77 -13.99 1.90
CA LYS A 115 -11.32 -14.05 1.71
C LYS A 115 -10.89 -14.23 0.26
N GLU A 116 -11.85 -14.42 -0.64
CA GLU A 116 -11.59 -14.54 -2.07
C GLU A 116 -11.75 -13.18 -2.77
N PRO A 117 -10.97 -12.90 -3.83
CA PRO A 117 -11.15 -11.71 -4.65
C PRO A 117 -12.60 -11.54 -5.12
N THR A 118 -13.19 -10.38 -4.84
CA THR A 118 -14.56 -10.04 -5.20
C THR A 118 -14.57 -8.74 -5.99
N MET A 119 -15.29 -8.72 -7.10
CA MET A 119 -15.47 -7.52 -7.92
C MET A 119 -16.26 -6.45 -7.14
N ILE A 120 -15.99 -5.18 -7.42
CA ILE A 120 -16.71 -4.05 -6.83
C ILE A 120 -17.28 -3.15 -7.94
N ASP A 121 -18.49 -2.62 -7.73
CA ASP A 121 -19.21 -1.81 -8.71
C ASP A 121 -18.78 -0.33 -8.74
N GLY A 122 -18.08 0.13 -7.71
CA GLY A 122 -17.58 1.50 -7.66
C GLY A 122 -17.17 1.95 -6.27
N ILE A 123 -16.55 3.13 -6.24
CA ILE A 123 -16.14 3.84 -5.03
C ILE A 123 -16.76 5.22 -5.10
N LEU A 124 -17.76 5.49 -4.28
CA LEU A 124 -18.35 6.82 -4.17
C LEU A 124 -17.69 7.55 -2.99
N ASN A 125 -17.05 8.69 -3.29
CA ASN A 125 -16.67 9.65 -2.26
C ASN A 125 -17.95 10.32 -1.76
N ALA A 126 -18.41 9.95 -0.56
CA ALA A 126 -19.51 10.67 0.08
C ALA A 126 -18.96 12.02 0.57
N ARG A 127 -19.04 13.06 -0.27
CA ARG A 127 -19.04 14.44 0.23
C ARG A 127 -20.47 14.77 0.65
N MET A 128 -20.64 15.04 1.95
CA MET A 128 -21.50 16.15 2.37
C MET A 128 -20.60 17.37 2.58
#